data_AF-A0A2A2W7N6-F1
#
_entry.id   AF-A0A2A2W7N6-F1
#
_cell.length_a   1.000
_cell.length_b   1.000
_cell.length_c   1.000
_cell.angle_alpha   90.00
_cell.angle_beta   90.00
_cell.angle_gamma   90.00
#
_symmetry.space_group_name_H-M   'P 1'
#
loop_
_entity.id
_entity.type
_entity.pdbx_description
1 polymer ?
#
loop_
_entity_poly.entity_id
_entity_poly.type
_entity_poly.pdbx_seq_one_letter_code
_entity_poly.pdbx_strand_id
1 'polypeptide(L)'
;MALSIAGPSNPSVGPFVKEDKFIASSDYLLCAVRLTEGQLPSIYLARGSEWNETNDHLHYNPNGGASGAYYEMRFAAKYAVALRSNLLENYVETLR
;
A
#
# COMPACT_ATOMS: atom_id res chain seq x y z
N MET A 1 -9.00 -4.13 17.34
CA MET A 1 -8.29 -2.85 17.12
C MET A 1 -8.72 -2.30 15.77
N ALA A 2 -9.37 -1.14 15.75
CA ALA A 2 -9.78 -0.49 14.51
C ALA A 2 -8.61 0.36 13.97
N LEU A 3 -8.25 0.15 12.71
CA LEU A 3 -7.31 1.03 12.00
C LEU A 3 -8.00 2.38 11.77
N SER A 4 -7.44 3.43 12.35
CA SER A 4 -7.93 4.81 12.22
C SER A 4 -7.68 5.32 10.79
N ILE A 5 -8.75 5.52 10.03
CA ILE A 5 -8.72 6.20 8.74
C ILE A 5 -8.84 7.70 9.04
N ALA A 6 -7.73 8.44 8.98
CA ALA A 6 -7.76 9.89 9.15
C ALA A 6 -8.36 10.58 7.93
N GLY A 7 -9.31 11.50 8.14
CA GLY A 7 -9.64 12.60 7.22
C GLY A 7 -9.40 13.95 7.91
N PRO A 8 -9.66 15.11 7.26
CA PRO A 8 -9.80 15.41 5.83
C PRO A 8 -8.65 16.32 5.31
N SER A 9 -8.59 16.48 3.97
CA SER A 9 -7.79 17.44 3.17
C SER A 9 -6.25 17.40 3.20
N ASN A 10 -5.65 16.28 2.76
CA ASN A 10 -4.31 16.31 2.16
C ASN A 10 -4.32 15.37 0.92
N PRO A 11 -4.10 15.85 -0.31
CA PRO A 11 -4.43 15.10 -1.54
C PRO A 11 -3.57 13.85 -1.84
N SER A 12 -2.83 13.30 -0.89
CA SER A 12 -1.88 12.22 -1.17
C SER A 12 -1.39 11.47 0.08
N VAL A 13 -2.25 11.13 1.04
CA VAL A 13 -1.83 10.15 2.06
C VAL A 13 -2.20 8.77 1.52
N GLY A 14 -1.24 8.13 0.84
CA GLY A 14 -1.36 6.72 0.46
C GLY A 14 -1.53 5.85 1.71
N PRO A 15 -2.09 4.64 1.59
CA PRO A 15 -2.13 3.69 2.68
C PRO A 15 -0.68 3.42 3.13
N PHE A 16 -0.42 3.63 4.42
CA PHE A 16 0.92 3.51 4.99
C PHE A 16 0.92 2.64 6.25
N VAL A 17 2.07 2.03 6.53
CA VAL A 17 2.37 1.30 7.76
C VAL A 17 3.68 1.83 8.32
N LYS A 18 3.69 2.19 9.61
CA LYS A 18 4.91 2.66 10.28
C LYS A 18 5.97 1.56 10.27
N GLU A 19 7.24 1.94 10.13
CA GLU A 19 8.36 1.00 10.09
C GLU A 19 8.40 0.08 11.32
N ASP A 20 8.18 0.62 12.52
CA ASP A 20 8.18 -0.14 13.78
C ASP A 20 7.03 -1.15 13.91
N LYS A 21 6.05 -1.10 13.00
CA LYS A 21 4.91 -2.02 12.89
C LYS A 21 5.00 -2.92 11.65
N PHE A 22 6.05 -2.77 10.84
CA PHE A 22 6.22 -3.50 9.61
C PHE A 22 7.33 -4.54 9.76
N ILE A 23 7.08 -5.74 9.27
CA ILE A 23 8.08 -6.81 9.19
C ILE A 23 8.27 -7.14 7.72
N ALA A 24 9.46 -6.90 7.20
CA ALA A 24 9.84 -7.24 5.83
C ALA A 24 9.97 -8.77 5.69
N SER A 25 8.83 -9.45 5.55
CA SER A 25 8.73 -10.91 5.42
C SER A 25 7.57 -11.28 4.48
N SER A 26 7.57 -12.52 3.97
CA SER A 26 6.46 -13.07 3.20
C SER A 26 5.20 -13.32 4.02
N ASP A 27 5.34 -13.38 5.35
CA ASP A 27 4.25 -13.75 6.27
C ASP A 27 3.36 -12.56 6.63
N TYR A 28 3.80 -11.35 6.30
CA TYR A 28 3.04 -10.13 6.49
C TYR A 28 2.41 -9.70 5.17
N LEU A 29 1.13 -9.33 5.20
CA LEU A 29 0.38 -8.84 4.03
C LEU A 29 -0.25 -7.49 4.34
N LEU A 30 0.02 -6.52 3.48
CA LEU A 30 -0.62 -5.21 3.50
C LEU A 30 -1.81 -5.23 2.55
N CYS A 31 -2.95 -4.74 3.04
CA CYS A 31 -4.17 -4.56 2.26
C CYS A 31 -4.50 -3.08 2.14
N ALA A 32 -4.67 -2.62 0.91
CA ALA A 32 -5.10 -1.27 0.59
C ALA A 32 -6.41 -1.32 -0.19
N VAL A 33 -7.42 -0.58 0.31
CA VAL A 33 -8.71 -0.42 -0.38
C VAL A 33 -8.78 0.98 -0.94
N ARG A 34 -8.92 1.10 -2.26
CA ARG A 34 -9.09 2.37 -2.94
C ARG A 34 -10.56 2.56 -3.31
N LEU A 35 -11.13 3.65 -2.81
CA LEU A 35 -12.47 4.10 -3.16
C LEU A 35 -12.36 5.30 -4.12
N THR A 36 -13.12 5.27 -5.20
CA THR A 36 -13.18 6.38 -6.16
C THR A 36 -14.64 6.55 -6.53
N GLU A 37 -15.10 7.80 -6.55
CA GLU A 37 -16.50 8.12 -6.82
C GLU A 37 -16.92 7.58 -8.19
N GLY A 38 -18.08 6.92 -8.24
CA GLY A 38 -18.61 6.30 -9.46
C GLY A 38 -17.86 5.04 -9.93
N GLN A 39 -16.90 4.52 -9.17
CA GLN A 39 -16.14 3.32 -9.50
C GLN A 39 -16.32 2.22 -8.45
N LEU A 40 -16.16 0.97 -8.88
CA LEU A 40 -16.11 -0.16 -7.96
C LEU A 40 -14.85 -0.05 -7.07
N PRO A 41 -14.95 -0.42 -5.78
CA PRO A 41 -13.78 -0.49 -4.91
C PRO A 41 -12.69 -1.37 -5.51
N SER A 42 -11.44 -0.90 -5.46
CA SER A 42 -10.28 -1.69 -5.86
C SER A 42 -9.52 -2.13 -4.61
N ILE A 43 -9.18 -3.41 -4.52
CA ILE A 43 -8.43 -3.99 -3.40
C ILE A 43 -7.05 -4.37 -3.90
N TYR A 44 -6.02 -3.90 -3.21
CA TYR A 44 -4.63 -4.18 -3.51
C TYR A 44 -3.98 -4.91 -2.34
N LEU A 45 -3.22 -5.97 -2.63
CA LEU A 45 -2.49 -6.80 -1.70
C LEU A 45 -1.00 -6.77 -2.03
N ALA A 46 -0.16 -6.57 -1.03
CA ALA A 46 1.28 -6.61 -1.19
C ALA A 46 1.95 -7.31 0.01
N ARG A 47 2.88 -8.22 -0.26
CA ARG A 47 3.64 -8.94 0.78
C ARG A 47 4.69 -8.03 1.38
N GLY A 48 5.00 -8.24 2.66
CA GLY A 48 6.02 -7.45 3.36
C GLY A 48 7.39 -7.50 2.67
N SER A 49 7.73 -8.64 2.06
CA SER A 49 8.97 -8.82 1.30
C SER A 49 9.04 -8.02 -0.02
N GLU A 50 7.89 -7.63 -0.61
CA GLU A 50 7.87 -6.93 -1.91
C GLU A 50 8.46 -5.51 -1.86
N TRP A 51 8.47 -4.91 -0.67
CA TRP A 51 9.11 -3.60 -0.43
C TRP A 51 10.65 -3.65 -0.55
N ASN A 52 11.26 -4.84 -0.51
CA ASN A 52 12.69 -4.99 -0.75
C ASN A 52 13.03 -5.13 -2.24
N GLU A 53 12.02 -5.35 -3.10
CA GLU A 53 12.21 -5.77 -4.49
C GLU A 53 11.70 -4.74 -5.50
N THR A 54 10.67 -3.97 -5.17
CA THR A 54 9.99 -3.08 -6.12
C THR A 54 9.81 -1.66 -5.56
N ASN A 55 10.36 -0.66 -6.26
CA ASN A 55 10.49 0.72 -5.75
C ASN A 55 9.51 1.74 -6.37
N ASP A 56 8.72 1.36 -7.38
CA ASP A 56 7.95 2.35 -8.14
C ASP A 56 6.66 2.75 -7.41
N HIS A 57 5.85 1.79 -7.01
CA HIS A 57 4.55 2.00 -6.35
C HIS A 57 4.51 1.56 -4.89
N LEU A 58 5.45 0.72 -4.45
CA LEU A 58 5.72 0.46 -3.04
C LEU A 58 6.89 1.35 -2.64
N HIS A 59 6.74 2.12 -1.58
CA HIS A 59 7.74 3.09 -1.18
C HIS A 59 8.03 3.02 0.32
N TYR A 60 9.30 3.21 0.67
CA TYR A 60 9.74 3.44 2.03
C TYR A 60 10.18 4.90 2.16
N ASN A 61 9.54 5.64 3.07
CA ASN A 61 9.89 7.01 3.39
C ASN A 61 10.62 7.06 4.75
N PRO A 62 11.96 7.17 4.78
CA PRO A 62 12.72 7.27 6.03
C PRO A 62 12.50 8.60 6.76
N ASN A 63 11.99 9.62 6.05
CA ASN A 63 11.83 10.98 6.55
C ASN A 63 10.35 11.36 6.71
N GLY A 64 9.50 10.43 7.16
CA GLY A 64 8.04 10.59 7.26
C GLY A 64 7.51 11.69 8.21
N GLY A 65 8.34 12.67 8.55
CA GLY A 65 8.02 13.81 9.39
C GLY A 65 7.87 13.42 10.85
N ALA A 66 6.97 14.09 11.56
CA ALA A 66 6.75 13.89 13.00
C ALA A 66 6.28 12.48 13.39
N SER A 67 5.85 11.65 12.42
CA SER A 67 5.36 10.29 12.66
C SER A 67 6.41 9.19 12.48
N GLY A 68 7.64 9.55 12.09
CA GLY A 68 8.73 8.61 11.83
C GLY A 68 8.69 7.97 10.44
N ALA A 69 9.59 7.02 10.18
CA ALA A 69 9.66 6.30 8.91
C ALA A 69 8.42 5.42 8.67
N TYR A 70 8.01 5.28 7.42
CA TYR A 70 6.87 4.45 7.04
C TYR A 70 7.01 3.84 5.64
N TYR A 71 6.29 2.75 5.44
CA TYR A 71 6.06 2.11 4.15
C TYR A 71 4.70 2.56 3.60
N GLU A 72 4.61 2.90 2.32
CA GLU A 72 3.36 3.32 1.66
C GLU A 72 3.16 2.64 0.29
N MET A 73 1.91 2.54 -0.15
CA MET A 73 1.55 2.23 -1.54
C MET A 73 1.06 3.50 -2.25
N ARG A 74 1.61 3.79 -3.44
CA ARG A 74 1.36 5.02 -4.21
C ARG A 74 0.37 4.80 -5.33
N PHE A 75 -0.69 5.61 -5.37
CA PHE A 75 -1.78 5.51 -6.36
C PHE A 75 -1.71 6.53 -7.52
N ALA A 76 -0.58 7.19 -7.74
CA ALA A 76 -0.44 8.15 -8.83
C ALA A 76 -0.60 7.46 -10.21
N ALA A 77 -1.14 8.19 -11.20
CA ALA A 77 -1.43 7.65 -12.53
C ALA A 77 -0.22 6.97 -13.22
N LYS A 78 0.99 7.52 -13.02
CA LYS A 78 2.24 6.94 -13.54
C LYS A 78 2.54 5.51 -13.04
N TYR A 79 1.93 5.10 -11.92
CA TYR A 79 2.11 3.79 -11.30
C TYR A 79 0.98 2.81 -11.62
N ALA A 80 -0.03 3.22 -12.39
CA ALA A 80 -1.23 2.41 -12.63
C ALA A 80 -0.92 1.04 -13.24
N VAL A 81 0.12 0.93 -14.08
CA VAL A 81 0.53 -0.35 -14.67
C VAL A 81 1.15 -1.27 -13.61
N ALA A 82 2.09 -0.76 -12.81
CA ALA A 82 2.75 -1.53 -11.77
C ALA A 82 1.77 -1.97 -10.67
N LEU A 83 0.82 -1.11 -10.29
CA LEU A 83 -0.23 -1.43 -9.31
C LEU A 83 -1.12 -2.61 -9.70
N ARG A 84 -1.24 -2.93 -11.00
CA ARG A 84 -2.07 -4.05 -11.45
C ARG A 84 -1.58 -5.38 -10.88
N SER A 85 -0.27 -5.58 -10.70
CA SER A 85 0.25 -6.84 -10.12
C SER A 85 -0.24 -7.10 -8.70
N ASN A 86 -0.59 -6.03 -7.98
CA ASN A 86 -1.06 -6.11 -6.60
C ASN A 86 -2.58 -6.13 -6.49
N LEU A 87 -3.35 -6.08 -7.58
CA LEU A 87 -4.80 -6.25 -7.48
C LEU A 87 -5.13 -7.62 -6.89
N LEU A 88 -6.14 -7.67 -6.04
CA LEU A 88 -6.60 -8.91 -5.38
C LEU A 88 -6.81 -10.05 -6.39
N GLU A 89 -7.39 -9.76 -7.55
CA GLU A 89 -7.63 -10.74 -8.62
C GLU A 89 -6.35 -11.47 -9.06
N ASN A 90 -5.25 -10.73 -9.22
CA ASN A 90 -3.97 -11.29 -9.65
C ASN A 90 -3.26 -12.01 -8.49
N TYR A 91 -3.47 -11.57 -7.26
CA TYR A 91 -2.89 -12.21 -6.08
C TYR A 91 -3.50 -13.59 -5.82
N VAL A 92 -4.82 -13.74 -5.99
CA VAL A 92 -5.53 -15.03 -5.80
C VAL A 92 -5.04 -16.10 -6.78
N GLU A 93 -4.68 -15.72 -8.00
CA GLU A 93 -4.13 -16.66 -8.99
C GLU A 93 -2.76 -17.19 -8.59
N THR A 94 -1.93 -16.37 -7.94
CA THR A 94 -0.57 -16.79 -7.52
C THR A 94 -0.51 -17.66 -6.27
N LEU A 95 -1.61 -17.73 -5.50
CA LEU A 95 -1.73 -18.58 -4.31
C LEU A 95 -2.32 -19.97 -4.60
N ARG A 96 -2.84 -20.19 -5.82
CA ARG A 96 -3.36 -21.50 -6.26
C ARG A 96 -2.27 -22.32 -6.92
#